data_AF-A0A645CLB1-F1
#
_entry.id   AF-A0A645CLB1-F1
#
_cell.length_a   1.000
_cell.length_b   1.000
_cell.length_c   1.000
_cell.angle_alpha   90.00
_cell.angle_beta   90.00
_cell.angle_gamma   90.00
#
_symmetry.space_group_name_H-M   'P 1'
#
loop_
_entity.id
_entity.type
_entity.pdbx_description
1 polymer ?
#
loop_
_entity_poly.entity_id
_entity_poly.type
_entity_poly.pdbx_seq_one_letter_code
_entity_poly.pdbx_strand_id
1 'polypeptide(L)'
;MALPYFVDGDPDELTATIKHIGKMGLENIIQGHGDIILRGEIEEATRENLAYINAVRKAVRSASKKREPLEALAEINVESCGKSRVYLGGLAEELHKRNVIYLYKHQTEEIDSAI
;
A
#
# COMPACT_ATOMS: atom_id res chain seq x y z
N MET A 1 -8.01 5.10 6.60
CA MET A 1 -8.18 3.62 6.72
C MET A 1 -6.84 2.96 7.06
N ALA A 2 -6.85 1.77 7.68
CA ALA A 2 -5.63 1.01 8.00
C ALA A 2 -4.70 0.84 6.78
N LEU A 3 -3.40 0.69 7.03
CA LEU A 3 -2.37 0.53 6.00
C LEU A 3 -2.67 -0.70 5.12
N PRO A 4 -2.80 -0.54 3.79
CA PRO A 4 -2.88 -1.69 2.87
C PRO A 4 -1.68 -2.62 3.01
N TYR A 5 -1.96 -3.92 3.15
CA TYR A 5 -0.95 -4.98 3.20
C TYR A 5 -1.30 -6.06 2.17
N PHE A 6 -0.33 -6.41 1.33
CA PHE A 6 -0.56 -7.27 0.15
C PHE A 6 0.59 -8.26 -0.06
N VAL A 7 1.37 -8.57 0.97
CA VAL A 7 2.37 -9.63 0.90
C VAL A 7 1.66 -10.97 0.71
N ASP A 8 2.18 -11.79 -0.19
CA ASP A 8 1.62 -13.08 -0.61
C ASP A 8 0.23 -12.99 -1.25
N GLY A 9 -0.15 -11.83 -1.79
CA GLY A 9 -1.41 -11.60 -2.51
C GLY A 9 -1.26 -10.60 -3.64
N ASP A 10 -2.36 -10.26 -4.31
CA ASP A 10 -2.32 -9.39 -5.49
C ASP A 10 -2.65 -7.91 -5.14
N PRO A 11 -1.71 -6.96 -5.32
CA PRO A 11 -1.96 -5.54 -5.10
C PRO A 11 -2.98 -4.91 -6.07
N ASP A 12 -3.16 -5.46 -7.27
CA ASP A 12 -4.17 -5.04 -8.24
C ASP A 12 -5.57 -5.51 -7.82
N GLU A 13 -5.71 -6.75 -7.34
CA GLU A 13 -6.98 -7.22 -6.75
C GLU A 13 -7.37 -6.42 -5.50
N LEU A 14 -6.39 -6.13 -4.63
CA LEU A 14 -6.63 -5.28 -3.45
C LEU A 14 -7.09 -3.88 -3.87
N THR A 15 -6.46 -3.30 -4.90
CA THR A 15 -6.85 -2.00 -5.46
C THR A 15 -8.27 -2.03 -6.00
N ALA A 16 -8.65 -3.07 -6.74
CA ALA A 16 -10.00 -3.24 -7.27
C ALA A 16 -11.04 -3.39 -6.15
N THR A 17 -10.71 -4.17 -5.11
CA THR A 17 -11.56 -4.39 -3.93
C THR A 17 -11.81 -3.09 -3.18
N ILE A 18 -10.77 -2.30 -2.90
CA ILE A 18 -10.90 -0.99 -2.23
C ILE A 18 -11.76 -0.04 -3.08
N LYS A 19 -11.57 0.01 -4.39
CA LYS A 19 -12.42 0.80 -5.30
C LYS A 19 -13.88 0.36 -5.26
N HIS A 20 -14.14 -0.94 -5.15
CA HIS A 20 -15.49 -1.48 -5.07
C HIS A 20 -16.16 -1.03 -3.76
N ILE A 21 -15.48 -1.16 -2.62
CA ILE A 21 -15.96 -0.73 -1.30
C ILE A 21 -16.41 0.73 -1.32
N GLY A 22 -15.60 1.63 -1.90
CA GLY A 22 -15.94 3.05 -2.00
C GLY A 22 -17.20 3.35 -2.82
N LYS A 23 -17.68 2.41 -3.64
CA LYS A 23 -18.87 2.55 -4.51
C LYS A 23 -20.13 1.88 -3.94
N MET A 24 -20.04 1.17 -2.81
CA MET A 24 -21.15 0.37 -2.27
C MET A 24 -22.23 1.20 -1.55
N GLY A 25 -22.02 2.50 -1.32
CA GLY A 25 -23.01 3.36 -0.64
C GLY A 25 -23.19 3.08 0.86
N LEU A 26 -22.16 2.52 1.51
CA LEU A 26 -22.17 2.08 2.91
C LEU A 26 -22.39 3.24 3.91
N GLU A 27 -23.02 2.92 5.05
CA GLU A 27 -23.17 3.84 6.18
C GLU A 27 -21.92 3.91 7.06
N ASN A 28 -21.23 2.77 7.21
CA ASN A 28 -20.02 2.64 7.99
C ASN A 28 -19.21 1.41 7.55
N ILE A 29 -17.93 1.38 7.93
CA ILE A 29 -17.04 0.24 7.76
C ILE A 29 -16.45 -0.11 9.12
N ILE A 30 -16.72 -1.32 9.58
CA ILE A 30 -16.06 -1.90 10.76
C ILE A 30 -14.75 -2.55 10.30
N GLN A 31 -13.64 -2.03 10.80
CA GLN A 31 -12.31 -2.47 10.41
C GLN A 31 -11.84 -3.65 11.27
N GLY A 32 -10.92 -4.46 10.74
CA GLY A 32 -10.22 -5.46 11.56
C GLY A 32 -9.29 -4.82 12.61
N HIS A 33 -8.81 -3.60 12.34
CA HIS A 33 -8.04 -2.79 13.28
C HIS A 33 -8.25 -1.30 13.00
N GLY A 34 -8.35 -0.50 14.06
CA GLY A 34 -8.62 0.93 14.00
C GLY A 34 -10.07 1.27 14.33
N ASP A 35 -10.40 2.55 14.18
CA ASP A 35 -11.73 3.06 14.47
C ASP A 35 -12.73 2.76 13.34
N ILE A 36 -14.01 2.85 13.66
CA ILE A 36 -15.09 2.75 12.66
C ILE A 36 -14.96 3.92 11.68
N ILE A 37 -15.02 3.63 10.38
CA ILE A 37 -15.11 4.68 9.36
C ILE A 37 -16.59 4.96 9.10
N LEU A 38 -17.00 6.22 9.19
CA LEU A 38 -18.38 6.65 8.92
C LEU A 38 -18.55 7.08 7.46
N ARG A 39 -19.80 7.07 6.96
CA ARG A 39 -20.18 7.42 5.57
C ARG A 39 -19.40 8.59 4.98
N GLY A 40 -19.27 9.70 5.72
CA GLY A 40 -18.58 10.91 5.25
C GLY A 40 -17.07 10.73 5.04
N GLU A 41 -16.46 9.76 5.70
CA GLU A 41 -15.02 9.48 5.67
C GLU A 41 -14.67 8.36 4.68
N ILE A 42 -15.64 7.53 4.26
CA ILE A 42 -15.40 6.35 3.42
C ILE A 42 -14.70 6.73 2.12
N GLU A 43 -15.16 7.79 1.44
CA GLU A 43 -14.58 8.20 0.17
C GLU A 43 -13.12 8.63 0.35
N GLU A 44 -12.83 9.43 1.36
CA GLU A 44 -11.48 9.87 1.67
C GLU A 44 -10.58 8.71 2.09
N ALA A 45 -11.04 7.85 2.98
CA ALA A 45 -10.31 6.70 3.47
C ALA A 45 -9.99 5.70 2.34
N THR A 46 -10.90 5.53 1.39
CA THR A 46 -10.69 4.74 0.17
C THR A 46 -9.64 5.38 -0.72
N ARG A 47 -9.75 6.69 -1.01
CA ARG A 47 -8.78 7.44 -1.83
C ARG A 47 -7.38 7.41 -1.21
N GLU A 48 -7.27 7.60 0.10
CA GLU A 48 -6.02 7.56 0.85
C GLU A 48 -5.31 6.21 0.71
N ASN A 49 -6.04 5.09 0.84
CA ASN A 49 -5.47 3.76 0.65
C ASN A 49 -5.04 3.49 -0.80
N LEU A 50 -5.82 3.92 -1.79
CA LEU A 50 -5.45 3.81 -3.20
C LEU A 50 -4.22 4.66 -3.53
N ALA A 51 -4.13 5.87 -2.95
CA ALA A 51 -2.99 6.75 -3.10
C ALA A 51 -1.71 6.09 -2.54
N TYR A 52 -1.79 5.45 -1.37
CA TYR A 52 -0.67 4.71 -0.79
C TYR A 52 -0.18 3.59 -1.72
N ILE A 53 -1.09 2.74 -2.23
CA ILE A 53 -0.71 1.62 -3.12
C ILE A 53 -0.01 2.15 -4.38
N ASN A 54 -0.54 3.22 -4.98
CA ASN A 54 0.08 3.84 -6.14
C ASN A 54 1.45 4.46 -5.82
N ALA A 55 1.57 5.14 -4.69
CA ALA A 55 2.80 5.79 -4.25
C ALA A 55 3.91 4.75 -4.04
N VAL A 56 3.64 3.67 -3.30
CA VAL A 56 4.64 2.63 -3.04
C VAL A 56 5.06 1.91 -4.32
N ARG A 57 4.13 1.59 -5.23
CA ARG A 57 4.46 0.99 -6.54
C ARG A 57 5.36 1.90 -7.37
N LYS A 58 5.05 3.20 -7.41
CA LYS A 58 5.85 4.20 -8.13
C LYS A 58 7.24 4.37 -7.51
N ALA A 59 7.33 4.38 -6.18
CA ALA A 59 8.59 4.51 -5.45
C ALA A 59 9.49 3.29 -5.70
N VAL A 60 8.95 2.07 -5.56
CA VAL A 60 9.67 0.81 -5.84
C VAL A 60 10.15 0.77 -7.29
N ARG A 61 9.28 1.09 -8.26
CA ARG A 61 9.65 1.13 -9.68
C ARG A 61 10.78 2.13 -9.95
N SER A 62 10.75 3.29 -9.30
CA SER A 62 11.81 4.30 -9.44
C SER A 62 13.12 3.84 -8.79
N ALA A 63 13.05 3.22 -7.61
CA ALA A 63 14.20 2.71 -6.89
C ALA A 63 14.89 1.55 -7.63
N SER A 64 14.11 0.64 -8.24
CA SER A 64 14.62 -0.51 -9.01
C SER A 64 15.54 -0.12 -10.19
N LYS A 65 15.41 1.10 -10.70
CA LYS A 65 16.18 1.63 -11.83
C LYS A 65 17.46 2.36 -11.42
N LYS A 66 17.71 2.53 -10.12
CA LYS A 66 18.92 3.20 -9.63
C LYS A 66 20.12 2.24 -9.68
N ARG A 67 21.33 2.80 -9.59
CA ARG A 67 22.58 2.02 -9.58
C ARG A 67 22.66 1.07 -8.38
N GLU A 68 22.18 1.52 -7.21
CA GLU A 68 22.10 0.73 -5.97
C GLU A 68 20.61 0.55 -5.57
N PRO A 69 19.88 -0.43 -6.14
CA PRO A 69 18.45 -0.60 -5.86
C PRO A 69 18.13 -0.86 -4.40
N LEU A 70 18.95 -1.67 -3.70
CA LEU A 70 18.69 -2.07 -2.32
C LEU A 70 18.77 -0.88 -1.35
N GLU A 71 19.79 -0.02 -1.50
CA GLU A 71 19.92 1.21 -0.72
C GLU A 71 18.74 2.15 -0.99
N ALA A 72 18.36 2.30 -2.27
CA ALA A 72 17.24 3.14 -2.67
C ALA A 72 15.88 2.66 -2.14
N LEU A 73 15.67 1.34 -2.03
CA LEU A 73 14.45 0.77 -1.46
C LEU A 73 14.36 1.03 0.05
N ALA A 74 15.49 1.00 0.76
CA ALA A 74 15.55 1.23 2.21
C ALA A 74 15.17 2.68 2.59
N GLU A 75 15.33 3.63 1.67
CA GLU A 75 14.95 5.04 1.86
C GLU A 75 13.44 5.29 1.70
N ILE A 76 12.69 4.35 1.11
CA ILE A 76 11.25 4.49 0.92
C ILE A 76 10.56 4.40 2.29
N ASN A 77 9.99 5.51 2.72
CA ASN A 77 9.34 5.62 4.03
C ASN A 77 7.82 5.70 3.89
N VAL A 78 7.11 5.21 4.91
CA VAL A 78 5.64 5.11 4.91
C VAL A 78 4.94 6.46 4.80
N GLU A 79 5.54 7.51 5.37
CA GLU A 79 4.99 8.88 5.36
C GLU A 79 5.12 9.54 3.99
N SER A 80 6.19 9.27 3.25
CA SER A 80 6.36 9.69 1.85
C SER A 80 5.35 9.02 0.92
N CYS A 81 4.76 7.91 1.36
CA CYS A 81 3.64 7.24 0.70
C CYS A 81 2.27 7.68 1.23
N GLY A 82 2.22 8.72 2.08
CA GLY A 82 0.98 9.33 2.57
C GLY A 82 0.33 8.61 3.75
N LYS A 83 1.07 7.76 4.47
CA LYS A 83 0.54 6.99 5.61
C LYS A 83 1.28 7.29 6.91
N SER A 84 0.53 7.39 8.00
CA SER A 84 1.10 7.68 9.31
C SER A 84 1.86 6.48 9.88
N ARG A 85 3.06 6.72 10.41
CA ARG A 85 3.88 5.69 11.05
C ARG A 85 3.25 5.07 12.30
N VAL A 86 2.31 5.78 12.95
CA VAL A 86 1.68 5.32 14.19
C VAL A 86 0.51 4.37 13.96
N TYR A 87 0.09 4.15 12.70
CA TYR A 87 -0.95 3.17 12.40
C TYR A 87 -0.58 1.78 12.90
N LEU A 88 -1.61 1.00 13.28
CA LEU A 88 -1.45 -0.35 13.81
C LEU A 88 -0.56 -0.39 15.06
N GLY A 89 -0.68 0.62 15.94
CA GLY A 89 0.13 0.71 17.16
C GLY A 89 1.63 0.88 16.89
N GLY A 90 2.00 1.49 15.76
CA GLY A 90 3.41 1.68 15.35
C GLY A 90 3.96 0.60 14.41
N LEU A 91 3.15 -0.39 14.00
CA LEU A 91 3.58 -1.44 13.08
C LEU A 91 3.58 -1.00 11.60
N ALA A 92 3.08 0.19 11.29
CA ALA A 92 2.96 0.68 9.92
C ALA A 92 4.28 0.68 9.15
N GLU A 93 5.38 1.06 9.82
CA GLU A 93 6.70 1.11 9.18
C GLU A 93 7.21 -0.28 8.80
N GLU A 94 7.03 -1.26 9.67
CA GLU A 94 7.45 -2.64 9.41
C GLU A 94 6.65 -3.27 8.27
N LEU A 95 5.32 -3.10 8.30
CA LEU A 95 4.43 -3.59 7.24
C LEU A 95 4.71 -2.90 5.90
N HIS A 96 5.03 -1.61 5.92
CA HIS A 96 5.44 -0.87 4.74
C HIS A 96 6.74 -1.43 4.14
N LYS A 97 7.77 -1.68 4.96
CA LYS A 97 9.02 -2.30 4.49
C LYS A 97 8.78 -3.65 3.82
N ARG A 98 7.90 -4.48 4.38
CA ARG A 98 7.52 -5.76 3.78
C ARG A 98 6.81 -5.59 2.44
N ASN A 99 5.87 -4.64 2.33
CA ASN A 99 5.22 -4.29 1.06
C ASN A 99 6.23 -3.85 -0.02
N VAL A 100 7.21 -3.01 0.35
CA VAL A 100 8.28 -2.53 -0.55
C VAL A 100 9.12 -3.69 -1.08
N ILE A 101 9.59 -4.57 -0.19
CA ILE A 101 10.39 -5.75 -0.56
C ILE A 101 9.58 -6.69 -1.46
N TYR A 102 8.32 -6.94 -1.11
CA TYR A 102 7.43 -7.81 -1.87
C TYR A 102 7.24 -7.32 -3.32
N LEU A 103 6.95 -6.02 -3.49
CA LEU A 103 6.80 -5.43 -4.83
C LEU A 103 8.09 -5.46 -5.64
N TYR A 104 9.25 -5.26 -5.00
CA TYR A 104 10.53 -5.33 -5.69
C TYR A 104 10.77 -6.74 -6.23
N LYS A 105 10.57 -7.77 -5.39
CA LYS A 105 10.73 -9.18 -5.79
C LYS A 105 9.79 -9.58 -6.93
N HIS A 106 8.51 -9.20 -6.84
CA HIS A 106 7.54 -9.51 -7.88
C HIS A 106 7.87 -8.81 -9.20
N GLN A 107 8.32 -7.54 -9.17
CA GLN A 107 8.76 -6.85 -10.39
C GLN A 107 9.99 -7.50 -11.01
N THR A 108 10.94 -7.99 -10.22
CA THR A 108 12.13 -8.69 -10.75
C THR A 108 11.77 -10.05 -11.35
N GLU A 109 10.88 -10.81 -10.71
CA GLU A 109 10.42 -12.11 -11.23
C GLU A 109 9.63 -11.95 -12.54
N GLU A 110 8.75 -10.94 -12.63
CA GLU A 110 8.04 -10.61 -13.87
C GLU A 110 9.02 -10.28 -15.01
N ILE A 111 10.07 -9.49 -14.73
CA ILE A 111 11.09 -9.13 -15.72
C ILE A 111 11.88 -10.36 -16.17
N ASP A 112 12.33 -11.20 -15.24
CA ASP A 112 13.10 -12.41 -15.54
C ASP A 112 12.27 -13.43 -16.33
N SER A 113 10.96 -13.50 -16.10
CA SER A 113 10.04 -14.37 -16.86
C SER A 113 9.70 -13.87 -18.26
N ALA A 114 9.98 -12.60 -18.56
CA ALA A 114 9.66 -11.95 -19.83
C ALA A 114 10.85 -11.90 -20.82
N ILE A 115 12.02 -12.42 -20.43
CA ILE A 115 13.26 -12.52 -21.23
C ILE A 115 13.47 -13.98 -21.66
#